data_AF-A0A843H2J1-F1
#
_entry.id   AF-A0A843H2J1-F1
#
_cell.length_a   1.000
_cell.length_b   1.000
_cell.length_c   1.000
_cell.angle_alpha   90.00
_cell.angle_beta   90.00
_cell.angle_gamma   90.00
#
_symmetry.space_group_name_H-M   'P 1'
#
loop_
_entity.id
_entity.type
_entity.pdbx_description
1 polymer ?
#
loop_
_entity_poly.entity_id
_entity_poly.type
_entity_poly.pdbx_seq_one_letter_code
_entity_poly.pdbx_strand_id
1 'polypeptide(L)'
;MASVCKAVKDTLQFHFYNSIFDKCNHQFWKPDVSWKNKYKDGEIGVPKFWGSTTIFVWLTDAWHLFDMFGILFMFFACFFAVLSDFKAWAICLSIFILFIVYHLIFELFYRIFAK
;
A
#
# COMPACT_ATOMS: atom_id res chain seq x y z
N MET A 1 3.80 0.94 9.97
CA MET A 1 2.56 0.93 9.16
C MET A 1 2.86 0.86 7.66
N ALA A 2 3.71 1.72 7.10
CA ALA A 2 4.09 1.66 5.67
C ALA A 2 4.60 0.26 5.21
N SER A 3 5.37 -0.43 6.07
CA SER A 3 5.84 -1.81 5.82
C SER A 3 4.71 -2.83 5.69
N VAL A 4 3.66 -2.71 6.50
CA VAL A 4 2.48 -3.57 6.42
C VAL A 4 1.72 -3.32 5.12
N CYS A 5 1.55 -2.06 4.72
CA CYS A 5 0.93 -1.70 3.45
C CYS A 5 1.69 -2.30 2.26
N LYS A 6 3.04 -2.24 2.28
CA LYS A 6 3.87 -2.91 1.27
C LYS A 6 3.66 -4.43 1.27
N ALA A 7 3.61 -5.06 2.45
CA ALA A 7 3.36 -6.49 2.55
C ALA A 7 2.00 -6.88 1.94
N VAL A 8 0.95 -6.09 2.15
CA VAL A 8 -0.34 -6.28 1.47
C VAL A 8 -0.16 -6.20 -0.05
N LYS A 9 0.43 -5.11 -0.57
CA LYS A 9 0.63 -4.93 -2.03
C LYS A 9 1.36 -6.09 -2.68
N ASP A 10 2.48 -6.52 -2.11
CA ASP A 10 3.29 -7.60 -2.66
C ASP A 10 2.53 -8.93 -2.60
N THR A 11 1.78 -9.16 -1.52
CA THR A 11 0.92 -10.35 -1.42
C THR A 11 -0.17 -10.35 -2.49
N LEU A 12 -0.86 -9.22 -2.69
CA LEU A 12 -1.89 -9.10 -3.73
C LEU A 12 -1.31 -9.30 -5.14
N GLN A 13 -0.10 -8.80 -5.39
CA GLN A 13 0.52 -8.87 -6.70
C GLN A 13 1.08 -10.27 -7.04
N PHE A 14 1.69 -10.94 -6.07
CA PHE A 14 2.46 -12.16 -6.34
C PHE A 14 1.82 -13.44 -5.77
N HIS A 15 1.01 -13.33 -4.72
CA HIS A 15 0.55 -14.50 -3.94
C HIS A 15 -0.96 -14.47 -3.68
N PHE A 16 -1.76 -13.74 -4.47
CA PHE A 16 -3.19 -13.53 -4.20
C PHE A 16 -3.95 -14.82 -3.88
N TYR A 17 -3.87 -15.82 -4.77
CA TYR A 17 -4.58 -17.10 -4.61
C TYR A 17 -4.10 -17.94 -3.44
N ASN A 18 -2.84 -17.76 -3.02
CA ASN A 18 -2.25 -18.42 -1.86
C ASN A 18 -2.09 -17.42 -0.72
N SER A 19 -3.13 -16.63 -0.45
CA SER A 19 -3.10 -15.64 0.63
C SER A 19 -4.39 -15.61 1.42
N ILE A 20 -4.36 -14.88 2.54
CA ILE A 20 -5.57 -14.57 3.31
C ILE A 20 -6.60 -13.75 2.50
N PHE A 21 -6.18 -13.07 1.44
CA PHE A 21 -7.02 -12.17 0.64
C PHE A 21 -7.82 -12.87 -0.46
N ASP A 22 -7.51 -14.13 -0.78
CA ASP A 22 -8.28 -14.91 -1.77
C ASP A 22 -9.76 -15.07 -1.38
N LYS A 23 -10.04 -15.05 -0.07
CA LYS A 23 -11.41 -15.12 0.46
C LYS A 23 -12.13 -13.77 0.51
N CYS A 24 -11.44 -12.67 0.22
CA CYS A 24 -12.01 -11.33 0.22
C CYS A 24 -12.74 -11.05 -1.10
N ASN A 25 -13.47 -9.92 -1.16
CA ASN A 25 -14.18 -9.53 -2.38
C ASN A 25 -13.20 -9.35 -3.56
N HIS A 26 -13.25 -10.26 -4.54
CA HIS A 26 -12.36 -10.24 -5.71
C HIS A 26 -12.50 -8.95 -6.53
N GLN A 27 -13.67 -8.31 -6.54
CA GLN A 27 -13.84 -7.05 -7.27
C GLN A 27 -12.95 -5.94 -6.69
N PHE A 28 -12.55 -5.99 -5.42
CA PHE A 28 -11.70 -4.96 -4.82
C PHE A 28 -10.27 -5.45 -4.55
N TRP A 29 -10.12 -6.70 -4.11
CA TRP A 29 -8.86 -7.24 -3.62
C TRP A 29 -8.01 -7.93 -4.70
N LYS A 30 -8.63 -8.43 -5.78
CA LYS A 30 -7.92 -9.19 -6.82
C LYS A 30 -7.43 -8.25 -7.93
N PRO A 31 -6.11 -8.00 -8.09
CA PRO A 31 -5.61 -7.02 -9.05
C PRO A 31 -6.05 -7.26 -10.50
N ASP A 32 -6.16 -8.53 -10.91
CA ASP A 32 -6.58 -8.94 -12.26
C ASP A 32 -8.02 -8.55 -12.60
N VAL A 33 -8.84 -8.25 -11.58
CA VAL A 33 -10.25 -7.91 -11.72
C VAL A 33 -10.52 -6.48 -11.29
N SER A 34 -9.89 -6.03 -10.21
CA SER A 34 -10.20 -4.76 -9.55
C SER A 34 -9.89 -3.52 -10.38
N TRP A 35 -9.03 -3.62 -11.38
CA TRP A 35 -8.79 -2.54 -12.35
C TRP A 35 -10.07 -2.09 -13.06
N LYS A 36 -11.07 -2.97 -13.22
CA LYS A 36 -12.37 -2.66 -13.84
C LYS A 36 -13.14 -1.59 -13.05
N ASN A 37 -12.93 -1.48 -11.74
CA ASN A 37 -13.61 -0.48 -10.91
C ASN A 37 -13.21 0.97 -11.24
N LYS A 38 -12.11 1.16 -11.97
CA LYS A 38 -11.67 2.46 -12.47
C LYS A 38 -12.60 2.99 -13.57
N TYR A 39 -13.33 2.12 -14.23
CA TYR A 39 -14.13 2.46 -15.40
C TYR A 39 -15.62 2.22 -15.19
N LYS A 40 -16.43 2.95 -15.95
CA LYS A 40 -17.88 2.77 -16.00
C LYS A 40 -18.19 1.42 -16.65
N ASP A 41 -19.11 0.67 -16.04
CA ASP A 41 -19.55 -0.66 -16.48
C ASP A 41 -18.42 -1.71 -16.64
N GLY A 42 -17.22 -1.42 -16.13
CA GLY A 42 -16.05 -2.30 -16.20
C GLY A 42 -15.35 -2.32 -17.56
N GLU A 43 -15.69 -1.41 -18.47
CA GLU A 43 -15.11 -1.32 -19.82
C GLU A 43 -14.10 -0.17 -19.92
N ILE A 44 -12.95 -0.43 -20.53
CA ILE A 44 -11.91 0.59 -20.72
C ILE A 44 -12.47 1.74 -21.57
N GLY A 45 -12.37 2.97 -21.06
CA GLY A 45 -12.64 4.18 -21.83
C GLY A 45 -13.23 5.30 -20.99
N VAL A 46 -14.36 5.03 -20.33
CA VAL A 46 -15.05 6.05 -19.52
C VAL A 46 -14.69 5.85 -18.05
N PRO A 47 -14.05 6.84 -17.38
CA PRO A 47 -13.78 6.77 -15.95
C PRO A 47 -15.10 6.61 -15.17
N LYS A 48 -15.11 5.78 -14.12
CA LYS A 48 -16.30 5.56 -13.30
C LYS A 48 -16.78 6.86 -12.63
N PHE A 49 -15.83 7.68 -12.20
CA PHE A 49 -16.02 9.02 -11.67
C PHE A 49 -14.79 9.88 -11.94
N TRP A 50 -14.89 11.20 -11.75
CA TRP A 50 -13.76 12.13 -11.96
C TRP A 50 -12.56 11.69 -11.12
N GLY A 51 -11.41 11.47 -11.76
CA GLY A 51 -10.18 11.04 -11.08
C GLY A 51 -10.07 9.54 -10.75
N SER A 52 -11.07 8.71 -11.07
CA SER A 52 -11.04 7.25 -10.81
C SER A 52 -9.91 6.48 -11.53
N THR A 53 -9.36 7.05 -12.61
CA THR A 53 -8.19 6.53 -13.33
C THR A 53 -6.89 7.29 -13.00
N THR A 54 -6.97 8.34 -12.18
CA THR A 54 -5.85 9.23 -11.83
C THR A 54 -5.75 9.45 -10.31
N ILE A 55 -6.11 10.64 -9.80
CA ILE A 55 -5.86 11.07 -8.41
C ILE A 55 -6.65 10.23 -7.38
N PHE A 56 -7.82 9.73 -7.76
CA PHE A 56 -8.69 8.94 -6.89
C PHE A 56 -8.69 7.45 -7.24
N VAL A 57 -7.67 6.97 -7.96
CA VAL A 57 -7.51 5.55 -8.28
C VAL A 57 -7.45 4.67 -7.02
N TRP A 58 -6.94 5.20 -5.91
CA TRP A 58 -6.85 4.51 -4.63
C TRP A 58 -8.22 4.18 -3.99
N LEU A 59 -9.32 4.77 -4.48
CA LEU A 59 -10.69 4.39 -4.06
C LEU A 59 -11.24 3.19 -4.84
N THR A 60 -10.55 2.76 -5.91
CA THR A 60 -11.09 1.78 -6.87
C THR A 60 -10.62 0.36 -6.61
N ASP A 61 -9.45 0.16 -6.00
CA ASP A 61 -8.91 -1.16 -5.69
C ASP A 61 -7.97 -1.16 -4.49
N ALA A 62 -7.78 -2.35 -3.90
CA ALA A 62 -6.98 -2.52 -2.70
C ALA A 62 -5.50 -2.18 -2.93
N TRP A 63 -4.93 -2.54 -4.08
CA TRP A 63 -3.50 -2.32 -4.33
C TRP A 63 -3.16 -0.83 -4.30
N HIS A 64 -3.95 0.01 -4.97
CA HIS A 64 -3.75 1.46 -4.97
C HIS A 64 -4.15 2.10 -3.64
N LEU A 65 -5.14 1.54 -2.92
CA LEU A 65 -5.49 1.99 -1.57
C LEU A 65 -4.30 1.85 -0.60
N PHE A 66 -3.70 0.66 -0.57
CA PHE A 66 -2.55 0.40 0.31
C PHE A 66 -1.29 1.11 -0.16
N ASP A 67 -1.14 1.37 -1.46
CA ASP A 67 -0.06 2.24 -1.96
C ASP A 67 -0.19 3.66 -1.43
N MET A 68 -1.38 4.26 -1.54
CA MET A 68 -1.65 5.60 -1.03
C MET A 68 -1.39 5.68 0.48
N PHE A 69 -1.91 4.72 1.27
CA PHE A 69 -1.62 4.70 2.71
C PHE A 69 -0.14 4.52 3.01
N GLY A 70 0.57 3.65 2.28
CA GLY A 70 2.01 3.46 2.43
C GLY A 70 2.79 4.75 2.21
N ILE A 71 2.47 5.49 1.15
CA ILE A 71 3.06 6.79 0.82
C ILE A 71 2.70 7.84 1.88
N LEU A 72 1.45 7.88 2.33
CA LEU A 72 1.00 8.83 3.37
C LEU A 72 1.76 8.62 4.69
N PHE A 73 1.95 7.37 5.11
CA PHE A 73 2.74 7.06 6.30
C PHE A 73 4.20 7.48 6.17
N MET A 74 4.79 7.34 4.98
CA MET A 74 6.15 7.83 4.71
C MET A 74 6.21 9.37 4.76
N PHE A 75 5.25 10.07 4.19
CA PHE A 75 5.18 11.53 4.29
C PHE A 75 5.02 12.01 5.73
N PHE A 76 4.18 11.36 6.54
CA PHE A 76 4.08 11.68 7.96
C PHE A 76 5.39 11.46 8.70
N ALA A 77 6.11 10.36 8.42
CA ALA A 77 7.42 10.12 9.02
C ALA A 77 8.42 11.24 8.68
N CYS A 78 8.47 11.65 7.40
CA CYS A 78 9.30 12.79 6.98
C CYS A 78 8.87 14.10 7.63
N PHE A 79 7.56 14.37 7.68
CA PHE A 79 7.00 15.57 8.31
C PHE A 79 7.39 15.68 9.78
N PHE A 80 7.23 14.60 10.56
CA PHE A 80 7.64 14.60 11.97
C PHE A 80 9.15 14.68 12.15
N ALA A 81 9.95 14.11 11.25
CA ALA A 81 11.40 14.27 11.29
C ALA A 81 11.84 15.72 11.07
N VAL A 82 11.20 16.43 10.13
CA VAL A 82 11.46 17.86 9.85
C VAL A 82 11.06 18.75 11.02
N LEU A 83 9.96 18.41 11.71
CA LEU A 83 9.52 19.15 12.90
C LEU A 83 10.29 18.81 14.17
N SER A 84 11.16 17.80 14.15
CA SER A 84 11.91 17.40 15.34
C SER A 84 13.12 18.31 15.55
N ASP A 85 13.34 18.74 16.80
CA ASP A 85 14.54 19.49 17.20
C ASP A 85 15.77 18.57 17.39
N PHE A 86 15.76 17.39 16.75
CA PHE A 86 16.84 16.43 16.90
C PHE A 86 18.10 16.84 16.15
N LYS A 87 19.25 16.57 16.78
CA LYS A 87 20.55 16.71 16.12
C LYS A 87 20.60 15.76 14.91
N ALA A 88 21.28 16.19 13.84
CA ALA A 88 21.38 15.42 12.60
C ALA A 88 21.79 13.95 12.80
N TRP A 89 22.73 13.67 13.71
CA TRP A 89 23.16 12.29 14.00
C TRP A 89 22.03 11.43 14.58
N ALA A 90 21.14 12.01 15.39
CA ALA A 90 20.00 11.31 15.98
C ALA A 90 18.92 11.03 14.92
N ILE A 91 18.76 11.93 13.94
CA ILE A 91 17.91 11.70 12.78
C ILE A 91 18.46 10.55 11.93
N CYS A 92 19.77 10.53 11.64
CA CYS A 92 20.41 9.45 10.90
C CYS A 92 20.26 8.09 11.62
N LEU A 93 20.48 8.06 12.93
CA LEU A 93 20.29 6.86 13.74
C LEU A 93 18.82 6.39 13.70
N SER A 94 17.87 7.33 13.80
CA SER A 94 16.44 7.03 13.74
C SER A 94 16.03 6.44 12.39
N ILE A 95 16.53 7.00 11.28
CA ILE A 95 16.29 6.47 9.93
C ILE A 95 16.83 5.04 9.80
N PHE A 96 18.05 4.77 10.32
CA PHE A 96 18.63 3.43 10.29
C PHE A 96 17.82 2.42 11.10
N ILE A 97 17.37 2.79 12.30
CA ILE A 97 16.49 1.95 13.12
C ILE A 97 15.17 1.70 12.40
N LEU A 98 14.53 2.74 11.85
CA LEU A 98 13.29 2.63 11.10
C LEU A 98 13.45 1.74 9.86
N PHE A 99 14.60 1.78 9.18
CA PHE A 99 14.91 0.90 8.05
C PHE A 99 14.89 -0.57 8.48
N ILE A 100 15.59 -0.93 9.57
CA ILE A 100 15.60 -2.31 10.09
C ILE A 100 14.19 -2.73 10.49
N VAL A 101 13.50 -1.91 11.28
CA VAL A 101 12.14 -2.19 11.75
C VAL A 101 11.17 -2.35 10.57
N TYR A 102 11.31 -1.52 9.53
CA TYR A 102 10.51 -1.61 8.32
C TYR A 102 10.64 -2.99 7.66
N HIS A 103 11.87 -3.48 7.48
CA HIS A 103 12.13 -4.78 6.84
C HIS A 103 11.63 -5.94 7.70
N LEU A 104 11.88 -5.92 9.01
CA LEU A 104 11.41 -6.96 9.91
C LEU A 104 9.88 -7.07 9.94
N ILE A 105 9.19 -5.92 10.03
CA ILE A 105 7.72 -5.89 9.99
C ILE A 105 7.21 -6.32 8.62
N PHE A 106 7.83 -5.88 7.53
CA PHE A 106 7.45 -6.30 6.19
C PHE A 106 7.53 -7.83 6.06
N GLU A 107 8.66 -8.43 6.41
CA GLU A 107 8.86 -9.88 6.33
C GLU A 107 7.87 -10.65 7.20
N LEU A 108 7.63 -10.19 8.43
CA LEU A 108 6.67 -10.80 9.33
C LEU A 108 5.27 -10.83 8.71
N PHE A 109 4.78 -9.67 8.25
CA PHE A 109 3.43 -9.57 7.70
C PHE A 109 3.31 -10.24 6.34
N TYR A 110 4.35 -10.18 5.51
CA TYR A 110 4.38 -10.87 4.22
C TYR A 110 4.20 -12.38 4.41
N ARG A 111 4.87 -12.99 5.41
CA ARG A 111 4.72 -14.41 5.76
C ARG A 111 3.37 -14.76 6.40
N ILE A 112 2.74 -13.81 7.08
CA ILE A 112 1.39 -14.01 7.64
C ILE A 112 0.34 -13.98 6.51
N PHE A 113 0.53 -13.08 5.54
CA PHE A 113 -0.43 -12.84 4.47
C PHE A 113 -0.31 -13.85 3.34
N ALA A 114 0.90 -14.10 2.85
CA ALA A 114 1.21 -15.13 1.87
C ALA A 114 1.39 -16.48 2.60
N LYS A 115 0.58 -17.47 2.24
CA LYS A 115 0.59 -18.82 2.83
C LYS A 115 1.32 -19.82 1.96
#